data_AF-A0A5K1GMC8-F1
#
_entry.id   AF-A0A5K1GMC8-F1
#
_cell.length_a   1.000
_cell.length_b   1.000
_cell.length_c   1.000
_cell.angle_alpha   90.00
_cell.angle_beta   90.00
_cell.angle_gamma   90.00
#
_symmetry.space_group_name_H-M   'P 1'
#
loop_
_entity.id
_entity.type
_entity.pdbx_description
1 polymer ?
#
loop_
_entity_poly.entity_id
_entity_poly.type
_entity_poly.pdbx_seq_one_letter_code
_entity_poly.pdbx_strand_id
1 'polypeptide(L)' 'NVHHAGQPMPGDEQEEIVMTSTQCNLLNTRCPISGKPVGELDNPVR' A
#
# COMPACT_ATOMS: atom_id res chain seq x y z
N ASN A 1 30.35 3.65 5.16
CA ASN A 1 29.55 3.82 3.92
C ASN A 1 28.84 2.53 3.61
N VAL A 2 27.57 2.41 3.98
CA VAL A 2 26.74 1.25 3.66
C VAL A 2 25.68 1.71 2.66
N HIS A 3 25.85 1.35 1.39
CA HIS A 3 24.84 1.61 0.36
C HIS A 3 23.88 0.41 0.37
N HIS A 4 22.73 0.55 1.01
CA HIS A 4 21.61 -0.37 0.77
C HIS A 4 20.98 0.05 -0.56
N ALA A 5 21.54 -0.43 -1.67
CA ALA A 5 20.71 -0.54 -2.87
C ALA A 5 19.58 -1.49 -2.48
N GLY A 6 18.36 -0.96 -2.32
CA GLY A 6 17.20 -1.74 -1.93
C GLY A 6 17.03 -2.94 -2.85
N GLN A 7 16.44 -4.02 -2.32
CA GLN A 7 16.11 -5.16 -3.17
C GLN A 7 15.02 -4.75 -4.15
N PRO A 8 15.10 -5.19 -5.43
CA PRO A 8 14.03 -4.94 -6.40
C PRO A 8 12.72 -5.52 -5.86
N MET A 9 11.61 -4.82 -6.12
CA MET A 9 10.32 -5.28 -5.64
C MET A 9 9.99 -6.61 -6.34
N PRO A 10 9.68 -7.69 -5.61
CA PRO A 10 9.21 -8.91 -6.24
C PRO A 10 7.96 -8.59 -7.07
N GLY A 11 8.02 -8.78 -8.39
CA GLY A 11 6.91 -8.45 -9.30
C GLY A 11 7.06 -7.16 -10.10
N ASP A 12 8.26 -6.57 -10.19
CA ASP A 12 8.55 -5.45 -11.13
C ASP A 12 8.44 -5.84 -12.63
N GLU A 13 8.14 -7.10 -12.92
CA GLU A 13 7.62 -7.51 -14.22
C GLU A 13 6.22 -6.89 -14.35
N GLN A 14 6.11 -5.88 -15.21
CA GLN A 14 4.85 -5.18 -15.51
C GLN A 14 3.88 -6.13 -16.21
N GLU A 15 3.28 -7.06 -15.48
CA GLU A 15 2.04 -7.70 -15.89
C GLU A 15 0.98 -6.61 -15.87
N GLU A 16 0.33 -6.35 -17.01
CA GLU A 16 -0.80 -5.43 -17.12
C GLU A 16 -1.90 -5.91 -16.15
N ILE A 17 -1.98 -5.29 -14.97
CA ILE A 17 -2.92 -5.70 -13.93
C ILE A 17 -4.33 -5.39 -14.43
N VAL A 18 -5.00 -6.39 -15.00
CA VAL A 18 -6.41 -6.31 -15.36
C VAL A 18 -7.22 -6.36 -14.06
N MET A 19 -7.65 -5.20 -13.58
CA MET A 19 -8.62 -5.10 -12.47
C MET A 19 -9.95 -5.71 -12.92
N THR A 20 -10.19 -6.98 -12.58
CA THR A 20 -11.45 -7.68 -12.87
C THR A 20 -12.56 -7.36 -11.87
N SER A 21 -12.25 -6.64 -10.80
CA SER A 21 -13.22 -6.18 -9.80
C SER A 21 -13.81 -4.82 -10.21
N THR A 22 -15.13 -4.77 -10.46
CA THR A 22 -15.90 -3.51 -10.54
C THR A 22 -16.12 -2.84 -9.18
N GLN A 23 -15.63 -3.43 -8.08
CA GLN A 23 -15.69 -2.88 -6.74
C GLN A 23 -14.35 -2.24 -6.37
N CYS A 24 -14.22 -0.93 -6.60
CA CYS A 24 -13.05 -0.11 -6.26
C CYS A 24 -12.89 0.16 -4.76
N ASN A 25 -12.99 -0.82 -3.86
CA ASN A 25 -12.86 -0.54 -2.42
C ASN A 25 -12.22 -1.68 -1.63
N LEU A 26 -11.01 -2.11 -2.01
CA LEU A 26 -10.10 -2.73 -1.03
C LEU A 26 -9.53 -1.63 -0.11
N LEU A 27 -10.42 -0.92 0.57
CA LEU A 27 -10.06 0.14 1.49
C LEU A 27 -9.62 -0.53 2.78
N ASN A 28 -8.32 -0.46 3.09
CA ASN A 28 -7.89 -0.51 4.49
C ASN A 28 -8.47 0.72 5.20
N THR A 29 -9.77 0.67 5.49
CA THR A 29 -10.51 1.78 6.12
C THR A 29 -9.99 2.08 7.50
N ARG A 30 -9.28 1.13 8.12
CA ARG A 30 -8.66 1.23 9.42
C ARG A 30 -7.15 1.07 9.33
N CYS A 31 -6.45 1.87 10.11
CA CYS A 31 -5.02 1.75 10.28
C CYS A 31 -4.67 0.41 10.94
N PRO A 32 -3.74 -0.39 10.39
CA PRO A 32 -3.37 -1.68 10.97
C PRO A 32 -2.63 -1.55 12.32
N ILE A 33 -2.07 -0.37 12.61
CA ILE A 33 -1.33 -0.11 13.86
C ILE A 33 -2.26 0.45 14.93
N SER A 34 -3.10 1.43 14.61
CA SER A 34 -3.94 2.12 15.59
C SER A 34 -5.40 1.64 15.63
N GLY A 35 -5.85 0.91 14.61
CA GLY A 35 -7.25 0.48 14.46
C GLY A 35 -8.25 1.60 14.15
N LYS A 36 -7.79 2.86 14.14
CA LYS A 36 -8.61 4.05 13.84
C LYS A 36 -8.92 4.14 12.34
N PRO A 37 -10.05 4.76 11.95
CA PRO A 37 -10.30 5.11 10.58
C PRO A 37 -9.13 5.91 9.99
N VAL A 38 -8.70 5.59 8.76
CA VAL A 38 -7.56 6.27 8.13
C VAL A 38 -7.79 7.79 7.99
N GLY A 39 -9.04 8.22 7.81
CA GLY A 39 -9.41 9.64 7.77
C GLY A 39 -9.31 10.39 9.12
N GLU A 40 -9.17 9.67 10.24
CA GLU A 40 -9.04 10.22 11.60
C GLU A 40 -7.60 10.13 12.13
N LEU A 41 -6.63 9.81 11.27
CA LEU A 41 -5.22 9.80 11.65
C LEU A 41 -4.67 11.23 11.57
N ASP A 42 -4.18 11.75 12.70
CA ASP A 42 -3.51 13.06 12.74
C ASP A 42 -2.29 13.13 11.81
N ASN A 43 -1.64 11.97 11.57
CA ASN A 43 -0.56 11.80 10.62
C ASN A 43 -0.87 10.60 9.72
N PRO A 44 -1.49 10.79 8.53
CA PRO A 44 -1.66 9.70 7.59
C PRO A 44 -0.27 9.23 7.15
N VAL A 45 0.02 7.95 7.37
CA VAL A 45 1.32 7.36 7.05
C VAL A 45 1.60 7.58 5.56
N ARG A 46 2.70 8.29 5.26
CA ARG A 46 3.26 8.50 3.92
C ARG A 46 4.34 7.47 3.64
#